data_AF-A0A7W1H9L3-F1
#
_entry.id   AF-A0A7W1H9L3-F1
#
_cell.length_a   1.000
_cell.length_b   1.000
_cell.length_c   1.000
_cell.angle_alpha   90.00
_cell.angle_beta   90.00
_cell.angle_gamma   90.00
#
_symmetry.space_group_name_H-M   'P 1'
#
loop_
_entity.id
_entity.type
_entity.pdbx_description
1 polymer ?
#
loop_
_entity_poly.entity_id
_entity_poly.type
_entity_poly.pdbx_seq_one_letter_code
_entity_poly.pdbx_strand_id
1 'polypeptide(L)'
;MVLEFARDVFVPLGQAGADAFDDTRSWVDPRGYRLSDRLWNARKADRDAIDRILREAIVAGDDPLAAARRLEDYLLPSARPVRDPRTGRLVRWKRDELGNLLRDSGGRLISAQPIGAITRTPRSGAGSYAARRLARTETTRAFGQATMQAAALNPFVSGVKWNLSGSHPEPDECDSNARRSSQGLPRGVYRSGDEPRYPNHPNELCYLSPYVAEDTDAVIDQLRRDFDIDPQPVRLFGLPAGGRARELVTTLFRAARQFLTKEAA
;
A
#
# COMPACT_ATOMS: atom_id res chain seq x y z
N MET A 1 5.77 33.41 -10.93
CA MET A 1 6.08 33.03 -9.54
C MET A 1 6.40 31.54 -9.57
N VAL A 2 7.69 31.21 -9.54
CA VAL A 2 8.21 29.88 -9.89
C VAL A 2 8.03 28.92 -8.71
N LEU A 3 7.47 27.75 -8.99
CA LEU A 3 7.24 26.64 -8.06
C LEU A 3 8.55 26.18 -7.39
N GLU A 4 8.72 26.53 -6.13
CA GLU A 4 9.83 26.07 -5.27
C GLU A 4 9.37 24.87 -4.40
N PHE A 5 8.68 23.90 -4.99
CA PHE A 5 7.92 22.88 -4.24
C PHE A 5 8.61 21.50 -4.10
N ALA A 6 9.88 21.36 -4.47
CA ALA A 6 10.44 20.03 -4.74
C ALA A 6 11.82 19.73 -4.13
N ARG A 7 12.17 20.29 -2.96
CA ARG A 7 13.43 19.93 -2.28
C ARG A 7 13.31 19.32 -0.89
N ASP A 8 12.19 19.53 -0.20
CA ASP A 8 12.02 19.05 1.19
C ASP A 8 10.96 17.95 1.38
N VAL A 9 10.44 17.37 0.30
CA VAL A 9 9.28 16.44 0.34
C VAL A 9 9.66 15.01 0.76
N PHE A 10 10.96 14.72 0.93
CA PHE A 10 11.43 13.43 1.42
C PHE A 10 11.85 13.56 2.89
N VAL A 11 10.89 13.59 3.80
CA VAL A 11 11.17 13.33 5.22
C VAL A 11 11.77 11.92 5.30
N PRO A 12 13.00 11.74 5.80
CA PRO A 12 13.60 10.43 5.91
C PRO A 12 12.71 9.51 6.75
N LEU A 13 12.44 8.32 6.23
CA LEU A 13 11.71 7.26 6.89
C LEU A 13 12.36 6.93 8.25
N GLY A 14 11.82 7.50 9.31
CA GLY A 14 12.22 7.18 10.67
C GLY A 14 11.72 8.22 11.65
N GLN A 15 10.83 7.82 12.56
CA GLN A 15 10.95 8.04 14.00
C GLN A 15 9.63 7.99 14.80
N ALA A 16 8.48 7.73 14.19
CA ALA A 16 7.25 7.51 14.95
C ALA A 16 6.72 6.07 14.78
N GLY A 17 6.89 5.25 15.82
CA GLY A 17 6.00 4.10 16.05
C GLY A 17 6.52 2.69 15.76
N ALA A 18 7.82 2.42 15.93
CA ALA A 18 8.25 1.10 16.41
C ALA A 18 8.82 1.34 17.80
N ASP A 19 8.37 0.60 18.83
CA ASP A 19 9.04 0.56 20.12
C ASP A 19 10.55 0.53 19.89
N ALA A 20 11.28 1.45 20.54
CA ALA A 20 12.68 1.71 20.30
C ALA A 20 13.47 0.39 20.16
N PHE A 21 13.68 -0.02 18.92
CA PHE A 21 14.46 -1.19 18.61
C PHE A 21 15.89 -0.80 18.96
N ASP A 22 16.56 -1.57 19.83
CA ASP A 22 17.94 -1.30 20.20
C ASP A 22 18.85 -1.43 18.97
N ASP A 23 19.02 -0.31 18.28
CA ASP A 23 20.02 -0.05 17.25
C ASP A 23 21.31 0.51 17.89
N THR A 24 21.31 0.66 19.22
CA THR A 24 22.36 1.29 20.01
C THR A 24 23.38 0.30 20.58
N ARG A 25 23.27 -1.00 20.27
CA ARG A 25 24.08 -2.07 20.87
C ARG A 25 23.98 -2.08 22.40
N SER A 26 22.82 -1.68 22.93
CA SER A 26 22.57 -1.54 24.36
C SER A 26 22.05 -2.82 25.01
N TRP A 27 21.84 -3.90 24.26
CA TRP A 27 21.39 -5.17 24.83
C TRP A 27 22.44 -5.72 25.79
N VAL A 28 21.99 -5.96 27.03
CA VAL A 28 22.74 -6.62 28.09
C VAL A 28 21.84 -7.71 28.65
N ASP A 29 22.36 -8.92 28.81
CA ASP A 29 21.61 -10.00 29.47
C ASP A 29 21.46 -9.71 30.99
N PRO A 30 20.53 -10.38 31.69
CA PRO A 30 20.37 -10.22 33.14
C PRO A 30 21.62 -10.57 33.98
N ARG A 31 22.64 -11.18 33.37
CA ARG A 31 23.93 -11.53 33.99
C ARG A 31 25.03 -10.52 33.63
N GLY A 32 24.71 -9.43 32.94
CA GLY A 32 25.65 -8.36 32.59
C GLY A 32 26.43 -8.56 31.29
N TYR A 33 26.16 -9.62 30.51
CA TYR A 33 26.87 -9.88 29.26
C TYR A 33 26.30 -9.05 28.10
N ARG A 34 27.20 -8.49 27.28
CA ARG A 34 26.85 -7.78 26.05
C ARG A 34 27.07 -8.68 24.83
N LEU A 35 26.28 -8.45 23.79
CA LEU A 35 26.48 -9.12 22.49
C LEU A 35 27.77 -8.60 21.83
N SER A 36 28.56 -9.52 21.24
CA SER A 36 29.79 -9.16 20.53
C SER A 36 29.53 -8.35 19.26
N ASP A 37 30.47 -7.49 18.87
CA ASP A 37 30.38 -6.67 17.66
C ASP A 37 30.21 -7.50 16.39
N ARG A 38 30.77 -8.72 16.34
CA ARG A 38 30.60 -9.62 15.20
C ARG A 38 29.14 -10.04 15.01
N LEU A 39 28.42 -10.29 16.10
CA LEU A 39 26.99 -10.63 16.04
C LEU A 39 26.15 -9.43 15.61
N TRP A 40 26.48 -8.24 16.11
CA TRP A 40 25.82 -7.00 15.68
C TRP A 40 26.03 -6.71 14.19
N ASN A 41 27.26 -6.85 13.70
CA ASN A 41 27.60 -6.61 12.31
C ASN A 41 26.96 -7.66 11.37
N ALA A 42 26.94 -8.94 11.77
CA ALA A 42 26.27 -10.00 11.02
C ALA A 42 24.76 -9.71 10.88
N ARG A 43 24.10 -9.37 11.99
CA ARG A 43 22.67 -8.99 11.99
C ARG A 43 22.39 -7.78 11.10
N LYS A 44 23.27 -6.77 11.11
CA LYS A 44 23.12 -5.59 10.26
C LYS A 44 23.17 -5.97 8.77
N ALA A 45 24.12 -6.82 8.37
CA ALA A 45 24.24 -7.27 6.98
C ALA A 45 22.99 -8.02 6.50
N ASP A 46 22.44 -8.92 7.33
CA ASP A 46 21.20 -9.65 7.01
C ASP A 46 20.01 -8.70 6.88
N ARG A 47 19.90 -7.72 7.78
CA ARG A 47 18.85 -6.68 7.72
C ARG A 47 18.96 -5.85 6.46
N ASP A 48 20.16 -5.35 6.15
CA ASP A 48 20.40 -4.53 4.95
C ASP A 48 20.04 -5.32 3.67
N ALA A 49 20.34 -6.63 3.64
CA ALA A 49 19.96 -7.49 2.53
C ALA A 49 18.43 -7.71 2.42
N ILE A 50 17.76 -7.96 3.56
CA ILE A 50 16.30 -8.10 3.63
C ILE A 50 15.61 -6.80 3.17
N ASP A 51 16.03 -5.65 3.70
CA ASP A 51 15.48 -4.33 3.37
C ASP A 51 15.67 -4.03 1.87
N ARG A 52 16.84 -4.34 1.32
CA ARG A 52 17.10 -4.19 -0.11
C ARG A 52 16.18 -5.06 -0.95
N ILE A 53 16.03 -6.35 -0.62
CA ILE A 53 15.15 -7.28 -1.35
C ILE A 53 13.70 -6.81 -1.32
N LEU A 54 13.22 -6.36 -0.16
CA LEU A 54 11.86 -5.83 -0.01
C LEU A 54 11.65 -4.58 -0.86
N ARG A 55 12.58 -3.62 -0.81
CA ARG A 55 12.51 -2.40 -1.62
C ARG A 55 12.53 -2.71 -3.12
N GLU A 56 13.47 -3.54 -3.57
CA GLU A 56 13.56 -3.97 -4.97
C GLU A 56 12.27 -4.66 -5.42
N ALA A 57 11.71 -5.56 -4.60
CA ALA A 57 10.47 -6.26 -4.93
C ALA A 57 9.25 -5.34 -5.00
N ILE A 58 9.14 -4.38 -4.07
CA ILE A 58 8.06 -3.39 -4.07
C ILE A 58 8.15 -2.48 -5.31
N VAL A 59 9.36 -2.00 -5.63
CA VAL A 59 9.59 -1.15 -6.82
C VAL A 59 9.29 -1.91 -8.10
N ALA A 60 9.67 -3.19 -8.18
CA ALA A 60 9.38 -4.04 -9.33
C ALA A 60 7.89 -4.40 -9.46
N GLY A 61 7.07 -4.14 -8.44
CA GLY A 61 5.67 -4.57 -8.40
C GLY A 61 5.52 -6.10 -8.28
N ASP A 62 6.53 -6.77 -7.71
CA ASP A 62 6.50 -8.22 -7.52
C ASP A 62 5.31 -8.64 -6.65
N ASP A 63 4.71 -9.78 -6.98
CA ASP A 63 3.69 -10.35 -6.13
C ASP A 63 4.29 -10.82 -4.79
N PRO A 64 3.53 -10.83 -3.68
CA PRO A 64 4.06 -11.19 -2.37
C PRO A 64 4.72 -12.58 -2.29
N LEU A 65 4.36 -13.53 -3.14
CA LEU A 65 5.02 -14.84 -3.20
C LEU A 65 6.40 -14.74 -3.85
N ALA A 66 6.53 -13.98 -4.93
CA ALA A 66 7.83 -13.73 -5.57
C ALA A 66 8.79 -13.03 -4.59
N ALA A 67 8.33 -11.97 -3.91
CA ALA A 67 9.09 -11.30 -2.86
C ALA A 67 9.50 -12.26 -1.73
N ALA A 68 8.56 -13.08 -1.24
CA ALA A 68 8.83 -14.07 -0.21
C ALA A 68 9.89 -15.09 -0.62
N ARG A 69 9.88 -15.57 -1.88
CA ARG A 69 10.89 -16.51 -2.38
C ARG A 69 12.30 -15.91 -2.35
N ARG A 70 12.46 -14.61 -2.60
CA ARG A 70 13.76 -13.93 -2.50
C ARG A 70 14.23 -13.80 -1.05
N LEU A 71 13.30 -13.65 -0.11
CA LEU A 71 13.58 -13.56 1.32
C LEU A 71 13.93 -14.91 1.99
N GLU A 72 13.54 -16.03 1.39
CA GLU A 72 13.78 -17.38 1.93
C GLU A 72 15.28 -17.61 2.25
N ASP A 73 16.18 -17.00 1.47
CA ASP A 73 17.63 -17.14 1.62
C ASP A 73 18.22 -16.38 2.82
N TYR A 74 17.53 -15.36 3.33
CA TYR A 74 18.06 -14.46 4.37
C TYR A 74 17.36 -14.62 5.71
N LEU A 75 16.16 -15.20 5.74
CA LEU A 75 15.40 -15.36 6.98
C LEU A 75 15.77 -16.65 7.73
N LEU A 76 15.85 -17.79 7.03
CA LEU A 76 16.21 -19.08 7.62
C LEU A 76 16.92 -19.97 6.57
N PRO A 77 18.21 -19.71 6.25
CA PRO A 77 18.93 -20.47 5.23
C PRO A 77 18.91 -21.99 5.49
N SER A 78 19.02 -22.39 6.76
CA SER A 78 19.02 -23.80 7.21
C SER A 78 17.64 -24.48 7.14
N ALA A 79 16.56 -23.69 7.11
CA ALA A 79 15.19 -24.17 7.00
C ALA A 79 14.57 -23.80 5.63
N ARG A 80 15.42 -23.50 4.64
CA ARG A 80 14.99 -23.13 3.29
C ARG A 80 14.18 -24.27 2.65
N PRO A 81 13.06 -23.97 1.98
CA PRO A 81 12.31 -24.99 1.26
C PRO A 81 13.11 -25.45 0.02
N VAL A 82 13.35 -26.76 -0.11
CA VAL A 82 14.03 -27.33 -1.28
C VAL A 82 13.05 -27.44 -2.44
N ARG A 83 13.41 -26.88 -3.61
CA ARG A 83 12.58 -26.85 -4.82
C ARG A 83 13.26 -27.55 -5.99
N ASP A 84 12.44 -28.07 -6.89
CA ASP A 84 12.87 -28.76 -8.09
C ASP A 84 13.37 -27.67 -9.04
N PRO A 85 14.64 -27.72 -9.48
CA PRO A 85 15.19 -26.70 -10.34
C PRO A 85 14.47 -26.60 -11.70
N ARG A 86 13.78 -27.66 -12.16
CA ARG A 86 13.04 -27.66 -13.43
C ARG A 86 11.60 -27.19 -13.29
N THR A 87 10.93 -27.54 -12.19
CA THR A 87 9.48 -27.31 -12.05
C THR A 87 9.12 -26.24 -11.01
N GLY A 88 10.08 -25.80 -10.18
CA GLY A 88 9.85 -24.87 -9.07
C GLY A 88 8.99 -25.43 -7.93
N ARG A 89 8.54 -26.68 -8.04
CA ARG A 89 7.75 -27.38 -7.02
C ARG A 89 8.63 -27.77 -5.84
N LEU A 90 8.05 -27.83 -4.64
CA LEU A 90 8.79 -28.32 -3.46
C LEU A 90 9.12 -29.81 -3.62
N VAL A 91 10.40 -30.17 -3.41
CA VAL A 91 10.93 -31.53 -3.63
C VAL A 91 10.82 -32.38 -2.37
N ARG A 92 10.84 -31.76 -1.17
CA ARG A 92 10.72 -32.46 0.12
C ARG A 92 10.31 -31.52 1.25
N TRP A 93 9.27 -31.88 1.99
CA TRP A 93 8.92 -31.28 3.29
C TRP A 93 9.70 -32.04 4.36
N LYS A 94 10.69 -31.43 5.02
CA LYS A 94 11.38 -32.07 6.15
C LYS A 94 10.43 -32.12 7.35
N ARG A 95 9.78 -33.26 7.56
CA ARG A 95 9.52 -33.75 8.92
C ARG A 95 10.89 -34.12 9.55
N ASP A 96 10.98 -34.29 10.87
CA ASP A 96 12.16 -34.98 11.42
C ASP A 96 12.33 -36.37 10.75
N GLU A 97 13.40 -37.10 11.06
CA GLU A 97 13.66 -38.42 10.46
C GLU A 97 12.50 -39.43 10.64
N LEU A 98 11.54 -39.15 11.53
CA LEU A 98 10.40 -39.99 11.89
C LEU A 98 9.03 -39.44 11.47
N GLY A 99 8.92 -38.21 10.98
CA GLY A 99 7.63 -37.64 10.59
C GLY A 99 7.01 -36.59 11.54
N ASN A 100 7.62 -36.16 12.63
CA ASN A 100 6.89 -35.37 13.63
C ASN A 100 7.13 -33.85 13.58
N LEU A 101 6.15 -33.10 14.11
CA LEU A 101 6.24 -31.65 14.35
C LEU A 101 7.18 -31.40 15.54
N LEU A 102 8.01 -30.36 15.47
CA LEU A 102 8.93 -29.99 16.57
C LEU A 102 8.15 -29.69 17.85
N ARG A 103 8.52 -30.38 18.94
CA ARG A 103 7.92 -30.28 20.28
C ARG A 103 8.99 -29.89 21.30
N ASP A 104 8.59 -29.22 22.38
CA ASP A 104 9.47 -28.88 23.49
C ASP A 104 9.83 -30.14 24.29
N SER A 105 10.72 -29.97 25.26
CA SER A 105 11.17 -31.03 26.17
C SER A 105 10.02 -31.67 26.97
N GLY A 106 8.82 -31.07 26.99
CA GLY A 106 7.60 -31.58 27.62
C GLY A 106 6.55 -32.11 26.63
N GLY A 107 6.88 -32.25 25.35
CA GLY A 107 5.98 -32.78 24.32
C GLY A 107 4.92 -31.79 23.81
N ARG A 108 4.95 -30.53 24.26
CA ARG A 108 4.08 -29.46 23.74
C ARG A 108 4.64 -28.90 22.45
N LEU A 109 3.77 -28.47 21.55
CA LEU A 109 4.18 -27.75 20.34
C LEU A 109 4.85 -26.43 20.78
N ILE A 110 6.11 -26.22 20.37
CA ILE A 110 6.85 -24.98 20.64
C ILE A 110 6.25 -23.88 19.77
N SER A 111 5.22 -23.21 20.29
CA SER A 111 4.54 -22.05 19.67
C SER A 111 3.85 -22.32 18.31
N ALA A 112 2.91 -21.45 17.94
CA ALA A 112 2.03 -21.62 16.78
C ALA A 112 2.71 -21.57 15.39
N GLN A 113 4.05 -21.53 15.29
CA GLN A 113 4.77 -21.43 14.03
C GLN A 113 6.15 -22.13 14.14
N PRO A 114 6.29 -23.41 13.74
CA PRO A 114 7.59 -24.07 13.79
C PRO A 114 8.58 -23.33 12.86
N ILE A 115 9.83 -23.19 13.31
CA ILE A 115 10.93 -22.68 12.48
C ILE A 115 10.96 -23.48 11.17
N GLY A 116 10.92 -22.80 10.03
CA GLY A 116 10.83 -23.46 8.71
C GLY A 116 9.43 -23.86 8.26
N ALA A 117 8.36 -23.43 8.95
CA ALA A 117 6.99 -23.67 8.53
C ALA A 117 6.76 -23.24 7.09
N ILE A 118 6.20 -24.16 6.28
CA ILE A 118 5.82 -23.89 4.90
C ILE A 118 4.31 -23.72 4.84
N THR A 119 3.86 -22.63 4.22
CA THR A 119 2.43 -22.38 4.00
C THR A 119 2.11 -22.24 2.52
N ARG A 120 0.86 -22.59 2.18
CA ARG A 120 0.21 -22.35 0.87
C ARG A 120 -0.77 -21.18 0.91
N THR A 121 -1.00 -20.57 2.07
CA THR A 121 -1.93 -19.45 2.25
C THR A 121 -1.18 -18.11 2.27
N PRO A 122 -1.80 -16.98 1.89
CA PRO A 122 -3.17 -16.83 1.39
C PRO A 122 -3.32 -17.00 -0.14
N ARG A 123 -2.23 -17.16 -0.90
CA ARG A 123 -2.24 -17.38 -2.36
C ARG A 123 -1.48 -18.63 -2.77
N SER A 124 -1.88 -19.22 -3.90
CA SER A 124 -1.33 -20.47 -4.46
C SER A 124 0.20 -20.48 -4.51
N GLY A 125 0.80 -21.67 -4.36
CA GLY A 125 2.25 -21.86 -4.23
C GLY A 125 2.69 -22.00 -2.77
N ALA A 126 3.62 -22.91 -2.51
CA ALA A 126 4.12 -23.20 -1.17
C ALA A 126 5.44 -22.45 -0.91
N GLY A 127 5.62 -21.89 0.29
CA GLY A 127 6.85 -21.19 0.68
C GLY A 127 6.93 -20.93 2.18
N SER A 128 8.07 -20.41 2.63
CA SER A 128 8.32 -20.12 4.05
C SER A 128 7.27 -19.15 4.60
N TYR A 129 6.62 -19.53 5.70
CA TYR A 129 5.63 -18.70 6.37
C TYR A 129 6.25 -17.38 6.83
N ALA A 130 7.44 -17.42 7.43
CA ALA A 130 8.12 -16.22 7.90
C ALA A 130 8.40 -15.24 6.76
N ALA A 131 8.88 -15.76 5.62
CA ALA A 131 9.14 -14.96 4.43
C ALA A 131 7.86 -14.36 3.83
N ARG A 132 6.80 -15.16 3.75
CA ARG A 132 5.50 -14.72 3.22
C ARG A 132 4.83 -13.69 4.12
N ARG A 133 4.90 -13.87 5.43
CA ARG A 133 4.40 -12.91 6.41
C ARG A 133 5.13 -11.58 6.28
N LEU A 134 6.46 -11.61 6.23
CA LEU A 134 7.27 -10.40 6.06
C LEU A 134 6.93 -9.70 4.75
N ALA A 135 6.99 -10.42 3.62
CA ALA A 135 6.65 -9.87 2.31
C ALA A 135 5.26 -9.23 2.29
N ARG A 136 4.24 -9.93 2.81
CA ARG A 136 2.88 -9.39 2.89
C ARG A 136 2.82 -8.12 3.74
N THR A 137 3.36 -8.16 4.96
CA THR A 137 3.32 -7.02 5.88
C THR A 137 4.00 -5.79 5.30
N GLU A 138 5.15 -5.95 4.65
CA GLU A 138 5.90 -4.81 4.09
C GLU A 138 5.26 -4.27 2.82
N THR A 139 4.73 -5.11 1.92
CA THR A 139 3.95 -4.63 0.78
C THR A 139 2.69 -3.89 1.24
N THR A 140 2.00 -4.41 2.26
CA THR A 140 0.84 -3.74 2.86
C THR A 140 1.24 -2.39 3.47
N ARG A 141 2.37 -2.33 4.20
CA ARG A 141 2.89 -1.08 4.76
C ARG A 141 3.18 -0.04 3.68
N ALA A 142 3.90 -0.44 2.62
CA ALA A 142 4.22 0.44 1.51
C ALA A 142 2.96 0.99 0.84
N PHE A 143 1.96 0.13 0.58
CA PHE A 143 0.67 0.55 0.03
C PHE A 143 -0.06 1.56 0.93
N GLY A 144 -0.14 1.29 2.24
CA GLY A 144 -0.82 2.18 3.17
C GLY A 144 -0.11 3.52 3.33
N GLN A 145 1.21 3.52 3.41
CA GLN A 145 2.00 4.75 3.44
C GLN A 145 1.80 5.60 2.18
N ALA A 146 1.83 4.98 1.00
CA ALA A 146 1.55 5.67 -0.26
C ALA A 146 0.12 6.23 -0.28
N THR A 147 -0.86 5.47 0.22
CA THR A 147 -2.26 5.91 0.30
C THR A 147 -2.42 7.11 1.23
N MET A 148 -1.82 7.07 2.43
CA MET A 148 -1.84 8.17 3.40
C MET A 148 -1.15 9.42 2.84
N GLN A 149 0.01 9.27 2.20
CA GLN A 149 0.72 10.38 1.57
C GLN A 149 -0.07 11.00 0.41
N ALA A 150 -0.62 10.17 -0.47
CA ALA A 150 -1.44 10.64 -1.59
C ALA A 150 -2.71 11.36 -1.09
N ALA A 151 -3.32 10.85 -0.01
CA ALA A 151 -4.46 11.51 0.63
C ALA A 151 -4.06 12.87 1.21
N ALA A 152 -2.95 12.95 1.93
CA ALA A 152 -2.48 14.20 2.54
C ALA A 152 -2.12 15.29 1.50
N LEU A 153 -1.69 14.89 0.29
CA LEU A 153 -1.36 15.80 -0.80
C LEU A 153 -2.57 16.20 -1.66
N ASN A 154 -3.71 15.53 -1.51
CA ASN A 154 -4.88 15.75 -2.36
C ASN A 154 -5.91 16.64 -1.64
N PRO A 155 -6.17 17.87 -2.13
CA PRO A 155 -7.07 18.82 -1.47
C PRO A 155 -8.53 18.35 -1.41
N PHE A 156 -8.93 17.41 -2.28
CA PHE A 156 -10.30 16.87 -2.31
C PHE A 156 -10.48 15.69 -1.34
N VAL A 157 -9.39 15.16 -0.77
CA VAL A 157 -9.46 14.03 0.14
C VAL A 157 -9.58 14.54 1.57
N SER A 158 -10.70 14.23 2.22
CA SER A 158 -10.97 14.64 3.61
C SER A 158 -10.28 13.75 4.64
N GLY A 159 -9.76 12.60 4.22
CA GLY A 159 -9.05 11.64 5.06
C GLY A 159 -8.86 10.29 4.39
N VAL A 160 -8.35 9.30 5.12
CA VAL A 160 -8.29 7.91 4.67
C VAL A 160 -9.28 7.04 5.45
N LYS A 161 -9.90 6.11 4.75
CA LYS A 161 -10.84 5.13 5.30
C LYS A 161 -10.13 3.81 5.57
N TRP A 162 -10.27 3.31 6.80
CA TRP A 162 -9.90 1.96 7.21
C TRP A 162 -10.99 0.97 6.81
N ASN A 163 -10.72 0.15 5.80
CA ASN A 163 -11.66 -0.86 5.33
C ASN A 163 -11.31 -2.22 5.94
N LEU A 164 -12.16 -2.68 6.87
CA LEU A 164 -12.07 -4.03 7.42
C LEU A 164 -12.39 -5.06 6.33
N SER A 165 -11.51 -6.04 6.16
CA SER A 165 -11.74 -7.12 5.19
C SER A 165 -12.82 -8.07 5.67
N GLY A 166 -13.69 -8.53 4.76
CA GLY A 166 -14.66 -9.59 5.08
C GLY A 166 -14.02 -10.95 5.37
N SER A 167 -12.73 -11.12 5.09
CA SER A 167 -11.94 -12.30 5.45
C SER A 167 -11.18 -12.13 6.78
N HIS A 168 -11.46 -11.07 7.53
CA HIS A 168 -10.86 -10.83 8.84
C HIS A 168 -11.29 -11.97 9.80
N PRO A 169 -10.34 -12.77 10.31
CA PRO A 169 -10.65 -14.10 10.85
C PRO A 169 -11.23 -14.07 12.26
N GLU A 170 -10.77 -13.14 13.10
CA GLU A 170 -11.10 -13.04 14.51
C GLU A 170 -11.12 -11.57 14.91
N PRO A 171 -12.09 -11.10 15.71
CA PRO A 171 -12.15 -9.71 16.11
C PRO A 171 -10.88 -9.23 16.83
N ASP A 172 -10.32 -8.11 16.39
CA ASP A 172 -9.08 -7.54 16.93
C ASP A 172 -9.07 -5.99 16.90
N GLU A 173 -7.90 -5.38 17.08
CA GLU A 173 -7.69 -3.94 16.92
C GLU A 173 -8.22 -3.34 15.60
N CYS A 174 -8.26 -4.09 14.51
CA CYS A 174 -8.70 -3.62 13.21
C CYS A 174 -10.21 -3.40 13.16
N ASP A 175 -11.00 -4.17 13.90
CA ASP A 175 -12.42 -3.89 14.11
C ASP A 175 -12.62 -2.53 14.77
N SER A 176 -11.79 -2.23 15.77
CA SER A 176 -11.83 -0.95 16.48
C SER A 176 -11.45 0.19 15.56
N ASN A 177 -10.38 0.02 14.76
CA ASN A 177 -9.97 1.02 13.77
C ASN A 177 -11.04 1.24 12.69
N ALA A 178 -11.74 0.18 12.27
CA ALA A 178 -12.85 0.31 11.32
C ALA A 178 -14.12 0.90 11.96
N ARG A 179 -14.23 0.92 13.30
CA ARG A 179 -15.39 1.48 14.04
C ARG A 179 -15.20 2.91 14.49
N ARG A 180 -13.99 3.32 14.84
CA ARG A 180 -13.65 4.68 15.26
C ARG A 180 -13.45 5.60 14.05
N SER A 181 -13.35 6.89 14.28
CA SER A 181 -13.08 7.90 13.26
C SER A 181 -12.51 9.17 13.89
N SER A 182 -11.90 10.04 13.07
CA SER A 182 -11.61 11.42 13.47
C SER A 182 -12.91 12.19 13.68
N GLN A 183 -12.87 13.20 14.54
CA GLN A 183 -14.04 14.02 14.88
C GLN A 183 -14.65 14.66 13.61
N GLY A 184 -15.98 14.48 13.49
CA GLY A 184 -16.77 15.00 12.37
C GLY A 184 -16.67 14.20 11.07
N LEU A 185 -15.95 13.06 11.05
CA LEU A 185 -15.85 12.18 9.89
C LEU A 185 -16.62 10.86 10.08
N PRO A 186 -17.06 10.21 8.99
CA PRO A 186 -17.77 8.94 9.06
C PRO A 186 -16.94 7.84 9.72
N ARG A 187 -17.63 6.78 10.16
CA ARG A 187 -17.02 5.56 10.73
C ARG A 187 -15.87 5.04 9.86
N GLY A 188 -14.73 4.80 10.50
CA GLY A 188 -13.51 4.28 9.89
C GLY A 188 -12.70 5.31 9.11
N VAL A 189 -13.11 6.59 9.09
CA VAL A 189 -12.40 7.65 8.37
C VAL A 189 -11.56 8.49 9.33
N TYR A 190 -10.30 8.69 8.98
CA TYR A 190 -9.33 9.44 9.77
C TYR A 190 -8.73 10.58 8.95
N ARG A 191 -8.55 11.74 9.57
CA ARG A 191 -7.82 12.87 8.98
C ARG A 191 -6.34 12.53 8.88
N SER A 192 -5.65 13.18 7.94
CA SER A 192 -4.19 13.10 7.85
C SER A 192 -3.51 13.47 9.16
N GLY A 193 -2.73 12.54 9.70
CA GLY A 193 -2.04 12.65 10.99
C GLY A 193 -2.78 11.98 12.17
N ASP A 194 -4.10 11.78 12.08
CA ASP A 194 -4.90 11.13 13.14
C ASP A 194 -5.00 9.61 12.96
N GLU A 195 -4.46 9.09 11.86
CA GLU A 195 -4.70 7.72 11.44
C GLU A 195 -3.96 6.70 12.32
N PRO A 196 -4.60 5.56 12.66
CA PRO A 196 -3.90 4.47 13.31
C PRO A 196 -2.74 3.97 12.45
N ARG A 197 -1.70 3.45 13.12
CA ARG A 197 -0.57 2.82 12.43
C ARG A 197 -1.07 1.71 11.50
N TYR A 198 -0.59 1.73 10.26
CA TYR A 198 -0.93 0.74 9.25
C TYR A 198 0.34 0.10 8.64
N PRO A 199 0.37 -1.23 8.43
CA PRO A 199 -0.56 -2.23 8.99
C PRO A 199 -0.52 -2.22 10.52
N ASN A 200 -1.62 -2.60 11.18
CA ASN A 200 -1.65 -2.62 12.64
C ASN A 200 -0.95 -3.88 13.16
N HIS A 201 -1.23 -5.02 12.51
CA HIS A 201 -0.65 -6.30 12.88
C HIS A 201 -0.02 -7.04 11.70
N PRO A 202 0.84 -8.05 11.95
CA PRO A 202 1.35 -8.91 10.88
C PRO A 202 0.21 -9.61 10.12
N ASN A 203 0.42 -9.88 8.83
CA ASN A 203 -0.59 -10.46 7.94
C ASN A 203 -1.91 -9.68 7.83
N GLU A 204 -1.90 -8.37 8.12
CA GLU A 204 -3.02 -7.45 7.90
C GLU A 204 -3.81 -7.75 6.63
N LEU A 205 -5.14 -7.87 6.78
CA LEU A 205 -6.07 -8.11 5.68
C LEU A 205 -6.84 -6.85 5.30
N CYS A 206 -6.93 -5.86 6.20
CA CYS A 206 -7.59 -4.59 5.95
C CYS A 206 -6.82 -3.78 4.90
N TYR A 207 -7.49 -2.78 4.32
CA TYR A 207 -6.87 -1.87 3.36
C TYR A 207 -7.34 -0.43 3.57
N LEU A 208 -6.49 0.52 3.19
CA LEU A 208 -6.81 1.93 3.23
C LEU A 208 -7.30 2.39 1.86
N SER A 209 -8.25 3.33 1.87
CA SER A 209 -8.71 4.03 0.66
C SER A 209 -8.86 5.52 0.96
N PRO A 210 -8.56 6.43 0.01
CA PRO A 210 -8.88 7.84 0.20
C PRO A 210 -10.40 8.01 0.37
N TYR A 211 -10.81 8.95 1.20
CA TYR A 211 -12.19 9.35 1.41
C TYR A 211 -12.38 10.80 0.97
N VAL A 212 -13.25 11.00 -0.01
CA VAL A 212 -13.67 12.31 -0.51
C VAL A 212 -15.06 12.58 0.07
N ALA A 213 -15.20 13.64 0.88
CA ALA A 213 -16.50 14.01 1.45
C ALA A 213 -17.38 14.79 0.45
N GLU A 214 -16.74 15.48 -0.50
CA GLU A 214 -17.41 16.28 -1.51
C GLU A 214 -18.08 15.41 -2.58
N ASP A 215 -19.14 15.96 -3.18
CA ASP A 215 -19.77 15.34 -4.33
C ASP A 215 -18.82 15.38 -5.54
N THR A 216 -18.83 14.31 -6.34
CA THR A 216 -17.90 14.17 -7.47
C THR A 216 -18.11 15.29 -8.50
N ASP A 217 -19.36 15.70 -8.72
CA ASP A 217 -19.68 16.79 -9.63
C ASP A 217 -19.11 18.14 -9.14
N ALA A 218 -19.16 18.39 -7.82
CA ALA A 218 -18.57 19.59 -7.23
C ALA A 218 -17.04 19.62 -7.39
N VAL A 219 -16.37 18.48 -7.21
CA VAL A 219 -14.92 18.32 -7.46
C VAL A 219 -14.59 18.56 -8.94
N ILE A 220 -15.37 17.98 -9.85
CA ILE A 220 -15.19 18.17 -11.30
C ILE A 220 -15.36 19.65 -11.67
N ASP A 221 -16.39 20.31 -11.15
CA ASP A 221 -16.64 21.72 -11.42
C ASP A 221 -15.54 22.63 -10.86
N GLN A 222 -14.99 22.29 -9.69
CA GLN A 222 -13.82 22.98 -9.16
C GLN A 222 -12.59 22.79 -10.05
N LEU A 223 -12.30 21.56 -10.47
CA LEU A 223 -11.19 21.28 -11.39
C LEU A 223 -11.36 22.02 -12.73
N ARG A 224 -12.57 22.08 -13.29
CA ARG A 224 -12.84 22.83 -14.52
C ARG A 224 -12.50 24.31 -14.37
N ARG A 225 -12.87 24.92 -13.23
CA ARG A 225 -12.54 26.31 -12.89
C ARG A 225 -11.04 26.52 -12.70
N ASP A 226 -10.39 25.65 -11.93
CA ASP A 226 -8.96 25.77 -11.59
C ASP A 226 -8.05 25.63 -12.82
N PHE A 227 -8.46 24.84 -13.82
CA PHE A 227 -7.69 24.57 -15.04
C PHE A 227 -8.22 25.27 -16.30
N ASP A 228 -9.24 26.15 -16.19
CA ASP A 228 -9.88 26.86 -17.31
C ASP A 228 -10.26 25.92 -18.47
N ILE A 229 -10.79 24.72 -18.14
CA ILE A 229 -11.11 23.66 -19.12
C ILE A 229 -12.45 23.92 -19.82
N ASP A 230 -13.30 24.76 -19.23
CA ASP A 230 -14.53 25.17 -19.92
C ASP A 230 -14.14 26.03 -21.14
N PRO A 231 -14.62 25.68 -22.35
CA PRO A 231 -14.40 26.53 -23.50
C PRO A 231 -15.04 27.88 -23.19
N GLN A 232 -14.21 28.92 -23.09
CA GLN A 232 -14.67 30.30 -23.16
C GLN A 232 -15.73 30.33 -24.26
N PRO A 233 -16.98 30.77 -23.98
CA PRO A 233 -18.00 30.78 -25.00
C PRO A 233 -17.40 31.58 -26.15
N VAL A 234 -17.10 30.89 -27.26
CA VAL A 234 -16.66 31.55 -28.48
C VAL A 234 -17.82 32.47 -28.78
N ARG A 235 -17.65 33.75 -28.44
CA ARG A 235 -18.59 34.79 -28.84
C ARG A 235 -18.43 34.84 -30.35
N LEU A 236 -19.21 34.02 -31.05
CA LEU A 236 -19.55 34.33 -32.43
C LEU A 236 -20.26 35.68 -32.35
N PHE A 237 -19.46 36.73 -32.54
CA PHE A 237 -19.92 38.09 -32.67
C PHE A 237 -21.12 38.11 -33.62
N GLY A 238 -22.29 38.54 -33.13
CA GLY A 238 -23.40 38.95 -33.98
C GLY A 238 -24.67 38.09 -34.01
N LEU A 239 -24.90 37.13 -33.11
CA LEU A 239 -26.22 36.47 -33.02
C LEU A 239 -27.10 37.08 -31.92
N PRO A 240 -28.33 37.55 -32.23
CA PRO A 240 -29.23 38.14 -31.25
C PRO A 240 -29.72 37.08 -30.25
N ALA A 241 -29.63 37.42 -28.96
CA ALA A 241 -30.16 36.63 -27.87
C ALA A 241 -31.70 36.65 -27.89
N GLY A 242 -32.36 35.52 -28.16
CA GLY A 242 -33.81 35.40 -27.98
C GLY A 242 -34.56 34.41 -28.86
N GLY A 243 -33.94 33.74 -29.83
CA GLY A 243 -34.60 32.72 -30.64
C GLY A 243 -34.73 31.37 -29.91
N ARG A 244 -35.90 30.74 -29.92
CA ARG A 244 -36.07 29.35 -29.46
C ARG A 244 -35.01 28.49 -30.18
N ALA A 245 -34.27 27.64 -29.45
CA ALA A 245 -33.09 26.93 -29.97
C ALA A 245 -33.23 26.30 -31.38
N ARG A 246 -34.44 25.89 -31.78
CA ARG A 246 -34.77 25.43 -33.14
C ARG A 246 -34.57 26.49 -34.24
N GLU A 247 -34.93 27.74 -34.02
CA GLU A 247 -34.74 28.84 -34.98
C GLU A 247 -33.27 29.22 -35.13
N LEU A 248 -32.51 29.18 -34.03
CA LEU A 248 -31.06 29.44 -34.07
C LEU A 248 -30.33 28.38 -34.88
N VAL A 249 -30.64 27.10 -34.67
CA VAL A 249 -30.06 26.00 -35.45
C VAL A 249 -30.43 26.13 -36.93
N THR A 250 -31.70 26.43 -37.22
CA THR A 250 -32.17 26.58 -38.61
C THR A 250 -31.52 27.78 -39.30
N THR A 251 -31.33 28.89 -38.58
CA THR A 251 -30.65 30.09 -39.08
C THR A 251 -29.17 29.84 -39.32
N LEU A 252 -28.49 29.13 -38.41
CA LEU A 252 -27.09 28.71 -38.56
C LEU A 252 -26.89 27.81 -39.79
N PHE A 253 -27.73 26.79 -39.97
CA PHE A 253 -27.65 25.91 -41.14
C PHE A 253 -27.92 26.66 -42.45
N ARG A 254 -28.84 27.63 -42.44
CA ARG A 254 -29.16 28.44 -43.63
C ARG A 254 -28.02 29.40 -43.99
N ALA A 255 -27.39 30.02 -42.98
CA ALA A 255 -26.22 30.88 -43.16
C ALA A 255 -24.99 30.10 -43.64
N ALA A 256 -24.70 28.94 -43.05
CA ALA A 256 -23.61 28.06 -43.47
C ALA A 256 -23.79 27.59 -44.94
N ARG A 257 -25.03 27.24 -45.32
CA ARG A 257 -25.34 26.87 -46.71
C ARG A 257 -25.14 28.03 -47.68
N GLN A 258 -25.53 29.25 -47.33
CA GLN A 258 -25.30 30.44 -48.18
C GLN A 258 -23.81 30.77 -48.35
N PHE A 259 -23.02 30.57 -47.30
CA PHE A 259 -21.57 30.79 -47.34
C PHE A 259 -20.88 29.79 -48.29
N LEU A 260 -21.21 28.50 -48.15
CA LEU A 260 -20.69 27.43 -49.00
C LEU A 260 -21.11 27.57 -50.47
N THR A 261 -22.28 28.16 -50.76
CA THR A 261 -22.69 28.43 -52.14
C THR A 261 -22.07 29.69 -52.74
N LYS A 262 -21.57 30.63 -51.92
CA LYS A 262 -20.89 31.85 -52.38
C LYS A 262 -19.40 31.62 -52.68
N GLU A 263 -18.77 30.62 -52.06
CA GLU A 263 -17.41 30.20 -52.41
C GLU A 263 -17.36 29.28 -53.65
N ALA A 264 -18.52 28.80 -54.13
CA ALA A 264 -18.64 27.90 -55.27
C ALA A 264 -19.07 28.58 -56.58
N ALA A 265 -19.09 29.92 -56.63
CA ALA A 265 -19.38 30.75 -57.80
C ALA A 265 -18.24 31.75 -58.05
#